data_AF-A0A2A3Z0Q0-F1
#
_entry.id   AF-A0A2A3Z0Q0-F1
#
_cell.length_a   1.000
_cell.length_b   1.000
_cell.length_c   1.000
_cell.angle_alpha   90.00
_cell.angle_beta   90.00
_cell.angle_gamma   90.00
#
_symmetry.space_group_name_H-M   'P 1'
#
loop_
_entity.id
_entity.type
_entity.pdbx_description
1 polymer ?
#
loop_
_entity_poly.entity_id
_entity_poly.type
_entity_poly.pdbx_seq_one_letter_code
_entity_poly.pdbx_strand_id
1 'polypeptide(L)'
;MVPSQLETIDPSPLPRTVLVLGATGYIGGRLVPRLLQAGHHVRVAVRSPHKLEQVPWADEVDIHRVDLDDGDGLLEAATGAEVIHHLVHSMGSGRDFEDKEAATARRVAEAAEAAGVRRIVYLGGLHPDKTDLSMHMRSRAAVGRILLDSPVPAVAFQAGIIIGSGSASFEMVRHLALTLRLMPAPRWVSNHVEPLAVRDVLYYLLKAVDIGGDVNRTFDIGSHDVLKYAEIMRRFAAIAGLKPRHVLTLPLPAPTLSGIWVGLVTPLPFALTLPLVQSLQEDAVTKDRDVDEVIPPPPEGMLDFEQSVRLALLREAEGAVDTNWDADAGGLAQAAKPLPNDPEWAGERVFTDDRTLHFPDLTPEQLWPVIEGIGGKNGWYSWPLAWRARGVWDKIVGGAGLNRGRRLPDRLRVGDPVDWWRVEELDAERRLLLRAEMRVSGRAWLEFTTTDAGHGCDFRQRAIFIPKGVRGRIYWAFVSPFHRLIFPAMAKNIAAAAKKSHPGRRQKGIR
;
A
#
# COMPACT_ATOMS: atom_id res chain seq x y z
N MET A 1 8.51 7.22 -22.15
CA MET A 1 9.57 7.29 -21.12
C MET A 1 9.33 8.57 -20.34
N VAL A 2 8.93 8.47 -19.08
CA VAL A 2 9.03 9.62 -18.17
C VAL A 2 10.51 9.74 -17.83
N PRO A 3 11.20 10.86 -18.11
CA PRO A 3 12.59 11.01 -17.71
C PRO A 3 12.71 10.72 -16.22
N SER A 4 13.61 9.82 -15.83
CA SER A 4 13.96 9.58 -14.42
C SER A 4 14.78 10.76 -13.91
N GLN A 5 14.13 11.90 -13.73
CA GLN A 5 14.76 12.99 -12.99
C GLN A 5 14.73 12.60 -11.51
N LEU A 6 15.89 12.66 -10.88
CA LEU A 6 16.04 12.37 -9.47
C LEU A 6 15.55 13.61 -8.69
N GLU A 7 14.78 13.42 -7.62
CA GLU A 7 14.36 14.50 -6.71
C GLU A 7 15.61 14.82 -5.94
N THR A 8 16.24 15.92 -6.31
CA THR A 8 17.36 16.43 -5.55
C THR A 8 16.73 17.22 -4.42
N ILE A 9 16.68 16.61 -3.24
CA ILE A 9 16.28 17.33 -2.04
C ILE A 9 17.49 18.15 -1.61
N ASP A 10 17.43 19.44 -1.90
CA ASP A 10 18.45 20.37 -1.45
C ASP A 10 18.43 20.42 0.08
N PRO A 11 19.60 20.29 0.74
CA PRO A 11 19.70 20.51 2.17
C PRO A 11 19.13 21.88 2.55
N SER A 12 18.34 21.93 3.62
CA SER A 12 17.86 23.19 4.15
C SER A 12 19.06 24.00 4.66
N PRO A 13 19.16 25.29 4.32
CA PRO A 13 20.24 26.16 4.81
C PRO A 13 20.16 26.37 6.34
N LEU A 14 19.02 26.03 6.94
CA LEU A 14 18.76 26.11 8.37
C LEU A 14 18.20 24.77 8.83
N PRO A 15 19.06 23.79 9.17
CA PRO A 15 18.63 22.55 9.82
C PRO A 15 17.78 22.84 11.06
N ARG A 16 16.74 22.03 11.28
CA ARG A 16 15.78 22.24 12.37
C ARG A 16 15.39 20.93 13.02
N THR A 17 14.92 21.01 14.25
CA THR A 17 14.28 19.87 14.92
C THR A 17 12.79 19.83 14.56
N VAL A 18 12.37 18.77 13.86
CA VAL A 18 11.02 18.60 13.33
C VAL A 18 10.35 17.40 13.99
N LEU A 19 9.25 17.63 14.71
CA LEU A 19 8.41 16.58 15.26
C LEU A 19 7.30 16.23 14.27
N VAL A 20 7.22 14.96 13.85
CA VAL A 20 6.19 14.44 12.96
C VAL A 20 5.18 13.62 13.75
N LEU A 21 3.97 14.16 13.91
CA LEU A 21 2.81 13.42 14.39
C LEU A 21 2.18 12.68 13.21
N GLY A 22 2.01 11.36 13.30
CA GLY A 22 1.45 10.54 12.21
C GLY A 22 2.49 9.94 11.28
N ALA A 23 3.73 9.73 11.75
CA ALA A 23 4.82 9.13 10.99
C ALA A 23 4.55 7.68 10.51
N THR A 24 3.64 6.95 11.19
CA THR A 24 3.19 5.62 10.74
C THR A 24 2.20 5.69 9.57
N GLY A 25 1.63 6.85 9.28
CA GLY A 25 0.66 7.06 8.22
C GLY A 25 1.29 7.28 6.84
N TYR A 26 0.44 7.25 5.81
CA TYR A 26 0.83 7.32 4.40
C TYR A 26 1.76 8.49 4.08
N ILE A 27 1.37 9.71 4.48
CA ILE A 27 2.13 10.94 4.23
C ILE A 27 3.35 11.03 5.15
N GLY A 28 3.16 10.79 6.45
CA GLY A 28 4.23 10.89 7.45
C GLY A 28 5.42 9.99 7.14
N GLY A 29 5.19 8.72 6.79
CA GLY A 29 6.26 7.78 6.47
C GLY A 29 7.05 8.13 5.21
N ARG A 30 6.49 8.97 4.33
CA ARG A 30 7.14 9.48 3.11
C ARG A 30 7.78 10.85 3.30
N LEU A 31 7.31 11.62 4.29
CA LEU A 31 7.86 12.91 4.67
C LEU A 31 9.14 12.75 5.50
N VAL A 32 9.18 11.80 6.44
CA VAL A 32 10.33 11.61 7.34
C VAL A 32 11.67 11.43 6.59
N PRO A 33 11.79 10.53 5.59
CA PRO A 33 13.01 10.43 4.79
C PRO A 33 13.42 11.72 4.10
N ARG A 34 12.44 12.53 3.67
CA ARG A 34 12.70 13.79 2.96
C ARG A 34 13.20 14.87 3.91
N LEU A 35 12.66 14.91 5.12
CA LEU A 35 13.15 15.80 6.17
C LEU A 35 14.60 15.44 6.55
N LEU A 36 14.91 14.14 6.68
CA LEU A 36 16.27 13.66 6.93
C LEU A 36 17.22 14.00 5.77
N GLN A 37 16.81 13.77 4.52
CA GLN A 37 17.59 14.12 3.32
C GLN A 37 17.84 15.63 3.21
N ALA A 38 16.89 16.45 3.64
CA ALA A 38 17.06 17.90 3.74
C ALA A 38 17.95 18.35 4.92
N GLY A 39 18.45 17.41 5.74
CA GLY A 39 19.35 17.69 6.86
C GLY A 39 18.67 18.11 8.16
N HIS A 40 17.34 17.95 8.29
CA HIS A 40 16.64 18.23 9.54
C HIS A 40 16.86 17.11 10.57
N HIS A 41 16.84 17.45 11.85
CA HIS A 41 16.74 16.48 12.94
C HIS A 41 15.27 16.07 13.09
N VAL A 42 14.96 14.80 12.88
CA VAL A 42 13.57 14.34 12.86
C VAL A 42 13.24 13.55 14.12
N ARG A 43 12.15 13.95 14.76
CA ARG A 43 11.49 13.19 15.83
C ARG A 43 10.16 12.68 15.32
N VAL A 44 9.78 11.48 15.71
CA VAL A 44 8.48 10.89 15.36
C VAL A 44 7.71 10.56 16.62
N ALA A 45 6.47 11.05 16.71
CA ALA A 45 5.56 10.70 17.78
C ALA A 45 4.58 9.63 17.29
N VAL A 46 4.62 8.46 17.93
CA VAL A 46 3.80 7.31 17.54
C VAL A 46 3.20 6.63 18.75
N ARG A 47 1.95 6.17 18.64
CA ARG A 47 1.27 5.40 19.69
C ARG A 47 1.86 4.01 19.89
N SER A 48 2.41 3.43 18.81
CA SER A 48 2.91 2.05 18.79
C SER A 48 4.27 2.00 18.09
N PRO A 49 5.39 2.18 18.83
CA PRO A 49 6.74 2.23 18.26
C PRO A 49 7.12 1.03 17.39
N HIS A 50 6.69 -0.18 17.74
CA HIS A 50 6.98 -1.41 16.99
C HIS A 50 6.55 -1.33 15.50
N LYS A 51 5.59 -0.47 15.14
CA LYS A 51 5.18 -0.28 13.74
C LYS A 51 6.25 0.36 12.86
N LEU A 52 7.31 0.91 13.46
CA LEU A 52 8.44 1.50 12.75
C LEU A 52 9.63 0.53 12.63
N GLU A 53 9.61 -0.65 13.24
CA GLU A 53 10.77 -1.57 13.23
C GLU A 53 11.22 -1.98 11.82
N GLN A 54 10.32 -1.93 10.83
CA GLN A 54 10.60 -2.35 9.45
C GLN A 54 10.76 -1.16 8.49
N VAL A 55 10.68 0.08 8.95
CA VAL A 55 10.89 1.23 8.06
C VAL A 55 12.39 1.55 7.98
N PRO A 56 12.96 1.79 6.78
CA PRO A 56 14.42 1.92 6.61
C PRO A 56 15.07 3.07 7.39
N TRP A 57 14.31 4.10 7.73
CA TRP A 57 14.78 5.32 8.39
C TRP A 57 14.60 5.29 9.92
N ALA A 58 14.13 4.18 10.50
CA ALA A 58 13.79 4.11 11.92
C ALA A 58 14.99 4.42 12.84
N ASP A 59 16.20 4.00 12.43
CA ASP A 59 17.45 4.21 13.17
C ASP A 59 18.02 5.63 13.00
N GLU A 60 17.43 6.46 12.12
CA GLU A 60 17.89 7.82 11.82
C GLU A 60 17.05 8.90 12.53
N VAL A 61 16.06 8.51 13.36
CA VAL A 61 15.12 9.43 14.02
C VAL A 61 14.97 9.17 15.52
N ASP A 62 14.55 10.19 16.27
CA ASP A 62 14.14 10.02 17.67
C ASP A 62 12.68 9.54 17.73
N ILE A 63 12.43 8.35 18.29
CA ILE A 63 11.08 7.79 18.41
C ILE A 63 10.51 8.08 19.80
N HIS A 64 9.43 8.85 19.86
CA HIS A 64 8.68 9.13 21.07
C HIS A 64 7.35 8.36 21.08
N ARG A 65 7.06 7.68 22.19
CA ARG A 65 5.73 7.10 22.42
C ARG A 65 4.78 8.20 22.86
N VAL A 66 3.74 8.43 22.06
CA VAL A 66 2.74 9.46 22.35
C VAL A 66 1.34 8.91 22.10
N ASP A 67 0.44 9.12 23.04
CA ASP A 67 -0.99 8.92 22.83
C ASP A 67 -1.69 10.28 22.74
N LEU A 68 -2.36 10.52 21.61
CA LEU A 68 -3.02 11.79 21.33
C LEU A 68 -4.45 11.85 21.88
N ASP A 69 -5.00 10.69 22.28
CA ASP A 69 -6.34 10.58 22.87
C ASP A 69 -6.36 11.16 24.30
N ASP A 70 -5.26 11.03 25.05
CA ASP A 70 -5.07 11.59 26.40
C ASP A 70 -3.96 12.64 26.49
N GLY A 71 -3.04 12.70 25.52
CA GLY A 71 -1.92 13.65 25.49
C GLY A 71 -0.64 13.13 26.15
N ASP A 72 -0.60 11.86 26.58
CA ASP A 72 0.57 11.26 27.21
C ASP A 72 1.80 11.31 26.29
N GLY A 73 2.94 11.74 26.83
CA GLY A 73 4.21 11.90 26.11
C GLY A 73 4.28 13.09 25.13
N LEU A 74 3.19 13.83 24.89
CA LEU A 74 3.15 14.86 23.84
C LEU A 74 4.06 16.05 24.12
N LEU A 75 4.07 16.57 25.36
CA LEU A 75 4.93 17.67 25.77
C LEU A 75 6.42 17.28 25.71
N GLU A 76 6.76 16.08 26.15
CA GLU A 76 8.12 15.56 26.09
C GLU A 76 8.61 15.47 24.64
N ALA A 77 7.80 14.93 23.74
CA ALA A 77 8.12 14.86 22.32
C ALA A 77 8.27 16.25 21.67
N ALA A 78 7.43 17.21 22.08
CA ALA A 78 7.46 18.58 21.57
C ALA A 78 8.63 19.42 22.12
N THR A 79 9.14 19.10 23.30
CA THR A 79 10.19 19.90 23.97
C THR A 79 11.48 19.92 23.15
N GLY A 80 11.87 21.10 22.67
CA GLY A 80 13.03 21.30 21.79
C GLY A 80 12.77 21.04 20.30
N ALA A 81 11.53 20.74 19.91
CA ALA A 81 11.11 20.77 18.52
C ALA A 81 10.80 22.21 18.10
N GLU A 82 11.22 22.58 16.90
CA GLU A 82 10.90 23.89 16.31
C GLU A 82 9.62 23.83 15.47
N VAL A 83 9.39 22.71 14.78
CA VAL A 83 8.23 22.53 13.91
C VAL A 83 7.50 21.26 14.28
N ILE A 84 6.18 21.33 14.33
CA ILE A 84 5.32 20.15 14.44
C ILE A 84 4.57 19.97 13.12
N HIS A 85 4.79 18.83 12.45
CA HIS A 85 3.90 18.36 11.40
C HIS A 85 2.74 17.56 12.03
N HIS A 86 1.54 18.11 11.98
CA HIS A 86 0.32 17.44 12.38
C HIS A 86 -0.28 16.70 11.17
N LEU A 87 0.14 15.46 10.96
CA LEU A 87 -0.35 14.59 9.87
C LEU A 87 -1.25 13.46 10.37
N VAL A 88 -1.68 13.57 11.62
CA VAL A 88 -2.64 12.66 12.20
C VAL A 88 -4.00 13.02 11.64
N HIS A 89 -4.64 12.01 11.07
CA HIS A 89 -6.01 12.11 10.62
C HIS A 89 -6.65 10.77 10.90
N SER A 90 -7.53 10.72 11.88
CA SER A 90 -8.28 9.50 12.13
C SER A 90 -9.31 9.35 11.01
N MET A 91 -9.30 8.23 10.30
CA MET A 91 -10.38 7.88 9.36
C MET A 91 -11.52 7.13 10.08
N GLY A 92 -11.70 7.41 11.37
CA GLY A 92 -12.73 6.81 12.20
C GLY A 92 -14.14 7.23 11.77
N SER A 93 -15.11 6.39 12.11
CA SER A 93 -16.54 6.65 11.92
C SER A 93 -17.25 6.54 13.27
N GLY A 94 -17.88 7.62 13.73
CA GLY A 94 -18.61 7.66 15.02
C GLY A 94 -19.10 9.07 15.33
N ARG A 95 -20.11 9.21 16.20
CA ARG A 95 -20.68 10.54 16.55
C ARG A 95 -19.69 11.42 17.30
N ASP A 96 -18.84 10.83 18.15
CA ASP A 96 -17.86 11.56 18.97
C ASP A 96 -16.54 11.83 18.23
N PHE A 97 -16.49 11.51 16.94
CA PHE A 97 -15.26 11.61 16.13
C PHE A 97 -14.80 13.07 15.98
N GLU A 98 -15.71 13.98 15.64
CA GLU A 98 -15.38 15.40 15.47
C GLU A 98 -14.84 15.99 16.78
N ASP A 99 -15.46 15.66 17.91
CA ASP A 99 -15.05 16.13 19.23
C ASP A 99 -13.66 15.60 19.64
N LYS A 100 -13.37 14.33 19.31
CA LYS A 100 -12.05 13.72 19.57
C LYS A 100 -10.94 14.36 18.76
N GLU A 101 -11.13 14.53 17.45
CA GLU A 101 -10.13 15.19 16.59
C GLU A 101 -9.90 16.64 17.04
N ALA A 102 -10.98 17.36 17.39
CA ALA A 102 -10.88 18.70 17.94
C ALA A 102 -10.13 18.73 19.28
N ALA A 103 -10.38 17.78 20.18
CA ALA A 103 -9.67 17.68 21.45
C ALA A 103 -8.18 17.38 21.24
N THR A 104 -7.84 16.45 20.33
CA THR A 104 -6.46 16.16 19.95
C THR A 104 -5.75 17.38 19.37
N ALA A 105 -6.39 18.14 18.48
CA ALA A 105 -5.83 19.38 17.93
C ALA A 105 -5.52 20.41 19.03
N ARG A 106 -6.43 20.58 20.01
CA ARG A 106 -6.19 21.48 21.16
C ARG A 106 -5.00 21.04 22.00
N ARG A 107 -4.90 19.75 22.34
CA ARG A 107 -3.75 19.23 23.11
C ARG A 107 -2.42 19.43 22.39
N VAL A 108 -2.41 19.25 21.06
CA VAL A 108 -1.22 19.51 20.24
C VAL A 108 -0.86 20.99 20.26
N ALA A 109 -1.84 21.89 20.13
CA ALA A 109 -1.61 23.32 20.22
C ALA A 109 -1.07 23.75 21.60
N GLU A 110 -1.67 23.24 22.68
CA GLU A 110 -1.24 23.50 24.07
C GLU A 110 0.18 22.99 24.33
N ALA A 111 0.50 21.77 23.89
CA ALA A 111 1.84 21.21 24.03
C ALA A 111 2.88 21.95 23.17
N ALA A 112 2.49 22.39 21.97
CA ALA A 112 3.34 23.19 21.09
C ALA A 112 3.69 24.55 21.73
N GLU A 113 2.69 25.22 22.29
CA GLU A 113 2.87 26.49 23.01
C GLU A 113 3.79 26.29 24.23
N ALA A 114 3.50 25.31 25.08
CA ALA A 114 4.29 25.03 26.27
C ALA A 114 5.75 24.66 25.96
N ALA A 115 5.99 24.00 24.82
CA ALA A 115 7.34 23.64 24.35
C ALA A 115 8.06 24.77 23.61
N GLY A 116 7.40 25.90 23.33
CA GLY A 116 7.98 27.01 22.56
C GLY A 116 8.18 26.69 21.08
N VAL A 117 7.35 25.82 20.51
CA VAL A 117 7.36 25.47 19.09
C VAL A 117 7.07 26.74 18.27
N ARG A 118 7.84 26.96 17.20
CA ARG A 118 7.68 28.16 16.34
C ARG A 118 6.65 27.99 15.23
N ARG A 119 6.30 26.74 14.87
CA ARG A 119 5.32 26.46 13.82
C ARG A 119 4.60 25.13 13.97
N ILE A 120 3.31 25.16 13.68
CA ILE A 120 2.51 23.96 13.38
C ILE A 120 2.22 23.91 11.87
N VAL A 121 2.46 22.77 11.24
CA VAL A 121 2.08 22.53 9.84
C VAL A 121 1.02 21.43 9.81
N TYR A 122 -0.15 21.75 9.27
CA TYR A 122 -1.29 20.85 9.18
C TYR A 122 -1.62 20.50 7.72
N LEU A 123 -1.95 19.23 7.46
CA LEU A 123 -2.48 18.78 6.17
C LEU A 123 -3.99 18.45 6.30
N GLY A 124 -4.80 19.43 5.95
CA GLY A 124 -6.25 19.35 5.80
C GLY A 124 -6.69 18.86 4.42
N GLY A 125 -7.99 19.04 4.14
CA GLY A 125 -8.60 18.68 2.85
C GLY A 125 -9.31 19.86 2.22
N LEU A 126 -9.24 19.99 0.90
CA LEU A 126 -9.99 21.00 0.14
C LEU A 126 -11.49 20.83 0.38
N HIS A 127 -12.15 21.93 0.73
CA HIS A 127 -13.59 21.97 0.91
C HIS A 127 -14.17 23.27 0.34
N PRO A 128 -15.44 23.27 -0.10
CA PRO A 128 -16.10 24.50 -0.52
C PRO A 128 -16.37 25.40 0.69
N ASP A 129 -16.54 26.71 0.45
CA ASP A 129 -17.02 27.67 1.46
C ASP A 129 -18.54 27.57 1.63
N LYS A 130 -19.00 26.41 2.11
CA LYS A 130 -20.41 26.15 2.38
C LYS A 130 -20.59 25.76 3.84
N THR A 131 -21.74 26.12 4.41
CA THR A 131 -22.09 25.82 5.80
C THR A 131 -22.46 24.35 6.03
N ASP A 132 -22.86 23.63 5.00
CA ASP A 132 -23.27 22.22 5.07
C ASP A 132 -22.19 21.29 4.50
N LEU A 133 -21.09 21.14 5.25
CA LEU A 133 -20.03 20.16 4.97
C LEU A 133 -20.40 18.78 5.53
N SER A 134 -19.95 17.72 4.87
CA SER A 134 -19.97 16.38 5.44
C SER A 134 -19.23 16.34 6.79
N MET A 135 -19.63 15.42 7.67
CA MET A 135 -19.01 15.24 9.01
C MET A 135 -17.47 15.15 8.92
N HIS A 136 -16.97 14.42 7.92
CA HIS A 136 -15.54 14.27 7.72
C HIS A 136 -14.84 15.59 7.35
N MET A 137 -15.40 16.36 6.41
CA MET A 137 -14.84 17.64 5.98
C MET A 137 -14.96 18.72 7.06
N ARG A 138 -16.08 18.72 7.80
CA ARG A 138 -16.31 19.60 8.95
C ARG A 138 -15.27 19.38 10.04
N SER A 139 -14.96 18.12 10.38
CA SER A 139 -13.90 17.77 11.34
C SER A 139 -12.54 18.32 10.91
N ARG A 140 -12.13 18.11 9.65
CA ARG A 140 -10.84 18.59 9.12
C ARG A 140 -10.75 20.12 9.12
N ALA A 141 -11.83 20.80 8.73
CA ALA A 141 -11.90 22.26 8.78
C ALA A 141 -11.81 22.78 10.22
N ALA A 142 -12.46 22.10 11.18
CA ALA A 142 -12.41 22.45 12.59
C ALA A 142 -10.99 22.29 13.18
N VAL A 143 -10.29 21.20 12.85
CA VAL A 143 -8.89 20.99 13.26
C VAL A 143 -8.00 22.12 12.75
N GLY A 144 -8.08 22.43 11.44
CA GLY A 144 -7.31 23.53 10.86
C GLY A 144 -7.55 24.86 11.57
N ARG A 145 -8.82 25.19 11.86
CA ARG A 145 -9.17 26.40 12.61
C ARG A 145 -8.61 26.40 14.03
N ILE A 146 -8.72 25.29 14.76
CA ILE A 146 -8.19 25.18 16.14
C ILE A 146 -6.69 25.45 16.18
N LEU A 147 -5.94 24.93 15.21
CA LEU A 147 -4.48 25.14 15.14
C LEU A 147 -4.14 26.59 14.76
N LEU A 148 -4.88 27.20 13.83
CA LEU A 148 -4.71 28.60 13.41
C LEU A 148 -5.10 29.61 14.51
N ASP A 149 -6.09 29.28 15.34
CA ASP A 149 -6.54 30.11 16.47
C ASP A 149 -5.59 29.99 17.68
N SER A 150 -4.58 29.11 17.62
CA SER A 150 -3.64 28.91 18.71
C SER A 150 -2.54 29.98 18.77
N PRO A 151 -1.87 30.16 19.92
CA PRO A 151 -0.76 31.11 20.04
C PRO A 151 0.47 30.77 19.17
N VAL A 152 0.58 29.52 18.70
CA VAL A 152 1.67 29.08 17.82
C VAL A 152 1.24 29.29 16.36
N PRO A 153 1.98 30.06 15.55
CA PRO A 153 1.67 30.27 14.14
C PRO A 153 1.54 28.94 13.38
N ALA A 154 0.46 28.81 12.60
CA ALA A 154 0.15 27.59 11.87
C ALA A 154 0.01 27.82 10.36
N VAL A 155 0.49 26.84 9.60
CA VAL A 155 0.29 26.74 8.15
C VAL A 155 -0.61 25.53 7.90
N ALA A 156 -1.83 25.78 7.44
CA ALA A 156 -2.81 24.73 7.16
C ALA A 156 -2.96 24.52 5.66
N PHE A 157 -2.40 23.44 5.12
CA PHE A 157 -2.59 23.08 3.71
C PHE A 157 -3.92 22.38 3.50
N GLN A 158 -4.64 22.76 2.45
CA GLN A 158 -5.83 22.07 1.99
C GLN A 158 -5.53 21.37 0.67
N ALA A 159 -5.49 20.04 0.69
CA ALA A 159 -5.22 19.23 -0.49
C ALA A 159 -6.49 18.52 -0.98
N GLY A 160 -6.59 18.37 -2.30
CA GLY A 160 -7.62 17.54 -2.94
C GLY A 160 -7.31 16.05 -2.84
N ILE A 161 -7.64 15.29 -3.88
CA ILE A 161 -7.35 13.85 -3.87
C ILE A 161 -5.85 13.62 -4.08
N ILE A 162 -5.20 12.95 -3.13
CA ILE A 162 -3.77 12.64 -3.23
C ILE A 162 -3.57 11.40 -4.11
N ILE A 163 -2.79 11.53 -5.17
CA ILE A 163 -2.50 10.47 -6.15
C ILE A 163 -1.10 9.90 -5.89
N GLY A 164 -1.05 8.62 -5.54
CA GLY A 164 0.17 7.85 -5.30
C GLY A 164 -0.17 6.44 -4.84
N SER A 165 0.69 5.45 -5.14
CA SER A 165 0.52 4.07 -4.64
C SER A 165 0.38 4.10 -3.12
N GLY A 166 -0.60 3.40 -2.56
CA GLY A 166 -0.89 3.38 -1.12
C GLY A 166 -1.78 4.51 -0.59
N SER A 167 -2.04 5.56 -1.36
CA SER A 167 -3.00 6.61 -0.97
C SER A 167 -4.42 6.05 -1.02
N ALA A 168 -5.20 6.20 0.06
CA ALA A 168 -6.57 5.67 0.15
C ALA A 168 -7.46 6.13 -1.03
N SER A 169 -7.37 7.39 -1.42
CA SER A 169 -8.14 7.96 -2.54
C SER A 169 -7.72 7.36 -3.88
N PHE A 170 -6.40 7.20 -4.11
CA PHE A 170 -5.88 6.56 -5.31
C PHE A 170 -6.26 5.08 -5.37
N GLU A 171 -6.14 4.35 -4.25
CA GLU A 171 -6.49 2.94 -4.17
C GLU A 171 -7.98 2.70 -4.44
N MET A 172 -8.85 3.60 -3.97
CA MET A 172 -10.27 3.56 -4.28
C MET A 172 -10.52 3.68 -5.79
N VAL A 173 -9.95 4.70 -6.44
CA VAL A 173 -10.02 4.92 -7.89
C VAL A 173 -9.50 3.70 -8.65
N ARG A 174 -8.31 3.22 -8.28
CA ARG A 174 -7.64 2.08 -8.91
C ARG A 174 -8.49 0.82 -8.82
N HIS A 175 -8.96 0.44 -7.63
CA HIS A 175 -9.73 -0.78 -7.44
C HIS A 175 -11.09 -0.73 -8.13
N LEU A 176 -11.78 0.40 -8.08
CA LEU A 176 -13.04 0.58 -8.79
C LEU A 176 -12.82 0.44 -10.31
N ALA A 177 -11.76 1.06 -10.85
CA ALA A 177 -11.45 1.02 -12.26
C ALA A 177 -10.94 -0.37 -12.69
N LEU A 178 -10.17 -1.08 -11.88
CA LEU A 178 -9.75 -2.46 -12.18
C LEU A 178 -10.93 -3.43 -12.18
N THR A 179 -11.90 -3.21 -11.30
CA THR A 179 -12.98 -4.18 -11.03
C THR A 179 -14.19 -4.00 -11.94
N LEU A 180 -14.65 -2.77 -12.15
CA LEU A 180 -15.94 -2.47 -12.78
C LEU A 180 -15.75 -1.85 -14.16
N ARG A 181 -16.20 -2.52 -15.23
CA ARG A 181 -16.22 -1.93 -16.58
C ARG A 181 -17.41 -1.00 -16.77
N LEU A 182 -18.58 -1.44 -16.30
CA LEU A 182 -19.80 -0.65 -16.18
C LEU A 182 -19.93 -0.25 -14.71
N MET A 183 -20.02 1.04 -14.45
CA MET A 183 -20.00 1.59 -13.10
C MET A 183 -21.28 2.40 -12.87
N PRO A 184 -22.33 1.77 -12.32
CA PRO A 184 -23.46 2.54 -11.78
C PRO A 184 -22.93 3.37 -10.62
N ALA A 185 -23.04 4.69 -10.72
CA ALA A 185 -22.48 5.58 -9.72
C ALA A 185 -23.47 6.68 -9.32
N PRO A 186 -23.45 7.15 -8.06
CA PRO A 186 -24.32 8.23 -7.61
C PRO A 186 -23.91 9.57 -8.22
N ARG A 187 -24.77 10.59 -8.10
CA ARG A 187 -24.57 11.91 -8.75
C ARG A 187 -23.21 12.57 -8.49
N TRP A 188 -22.60 12.32 -7.33
CA TRP A 188 -21.30 12.89 -6.93
C TRP A 188 -20.15 12.55 -7.89
N VAL A 189 -20.27 11.53 -8.77
CA VAL A 189 -19.22 11.29 -9.79
C VAL A 189 -19.07 12.46 -10.78
N SER A 190 -20.02 13.39 -10.78
CA SER A 190 -20.02 14.58 -11.62
C SER A 190 -19.39 15.80 -10.92
N ASN A 191 -19.03 15.69 -9.64
CA ASN A 191 -18.36 16.75 -8.89
C ASN A 191 -16.92 16.93 -9.39
N HIS A 192 -16.44 18.16 -9.25
CA HIS A 192 -15.10 18.55 -9.66
C HIS A 192 -14.11 18.34 -8.53
N VAL A 193 -12.97 17.78 -8.88
CA VAL A 193 -11.86 17.62 -7.96
C VAL A 193 -10.56 17.93 -8.65
N GLU A 194 -9.63 18.37 -7.82
CA GLU A 194 -8.27 18.66 -8.22
C GLU A 194 -7.36 17.60 -7.59
N PRO A 195 -6.82 16.65 -8.38
CA PRO A 195 -5.84 15.70 -7.89
C PRO A 195 -4.53 16.42 -7.57
N LEU A 196 -3.76 15.86 -6.66
CA LEU A 196 -2.42 16.34 -6.35
C LEU A 196 -1.50 15.12 -6.18
N ALA A 197 -0.34 15.14 -6.83
CA ALA A 197 0.63 14.06 -6.66
C ALA A 197 1.13 14.00 -5.22
N VAL A 198 1.32 12.80 -4.68
CA VAL A 198 1.97 12.65 -3.35
C VAL A 198 3.34 13.32 -3.31
N ARG A 199 4.08 13.29 -4.43
CA ARG A 199 5.35 14.03 -4.59
C ARG A 199 5.19 15.52 -4.25
N ASP A 200 4.18 16.15 -4.83
CA ASP A 200 3.97 17.60 -4.71
C ASP A 200 3.43 17.96 -3.32
N VAL A 201 2.58 17.10 -2.71
CA VAL A 201 2.18 17.25 -1.30
C VAL A 201 3.41 17.27 -0.38
N LEU A 202 4.33 16.34 -0.59
CA LEU A 202 5.54 16.23 0.22
C LEU A 202 6.49 17.41 0.00
N TYR A 203 6.55 17.96 -1.21
CA TYR A 203 7.29 19.18 -1.50
C TYR A 203 6.79 20.35 -0.63
N TYR A 204 5.47 20.60 -0.59
CA TYR A 204 4.89 21.67 0.22
C TYR A 204 5.14 21.45 1.72
N LEU A 205 4.96 20.21 2.20
CA LEU A 205 5.23 19.90 3.61
C LEU A 205 6.70 20.11 3.98
N LEU A 206 7.62 19.69 3.12
CA LEU A 206 9.05 19.90 3.34
C LEU A 206 9.40 21.40 3.38
N LYS A 207 8.91 22.19 2.42
CA LYS A 207 9.17 23.64 2.35
C LYS A 207 8.47 24.43 3.46
N ALA A 208 7.38 23.93 4.02
CA ALA A 208 6.67 24.58 5.12
C ALA A 208 7.50 24.70 6.40
N VAL A 209 8.52 23.86 6.57
CA VAL A 209 9.52 24.01 7.62
C VAL A 209 10.14 25.40 7.53
N ASP A 210 10.46 25.89 6.32
CA ASP A 210 11.21 27.13 6.10
C ASP A 210 10.41 28.43 6.06
N ILE A 211 9.07 28.36 6.13
CA ILE A 211 8.20 29.56 6.16
C ILE A 211 8.58 30.51 7.32
N GLY A 212 8.24 31.80 7.22
CA GLY A 212 8.41 32.81 8.28
C GLY A 212 7.40 32.68 9.44
N GLY A 213 7.78 33.05 10.66
CA GLY A 213 6.93 32.93 11.86
C GLY A 213 5.71 33.85 11.87
N ASP A 214 5.67 34.82 10.96
CA ASP A 214 4.58 35.77 10.73
C ASP A 214 3.41 35.19 9.92
N VAL A 215 3.61 34.05 9.27
CA VAL A 215 2.57 33.40 8.46
C VAL A 215 1.70 32.50 9.34
N ASN A 216 0.43 32.88 9.49
CA ASN A 216 -0.60 32.11 10.17
C ASN A 216 -1.89 32.05 9.33
N ARG A 217 -2.00 31.10 8.40
CA ARG A 217 -3.15 30.99 7.49
C ARG A 217 -3.29 29.62 6.83
N THR A 218 -4.43 29.45 6.18
CA THR A 218 -4.73 28.33 5.28
C THR A 218 -4.22 28.62 3.87
N PHE A 219 -3.76 27.56 3.17
CA PHE A 219 -3.35 27.58 1.78
C PHE A 219 -3.93 26.39 1.01
N ASP A 220 -4.50 26.64 -0.15
CA ASP A 220 -4.98 25.61 -1.06
C ASP A 220 -3.80 25.04 -1.88
N ILE A 221 -3.67 23.71 -1.96
CA ILE A 221 -2.66 23.03 -2.79
C ILE A 221 -3.31 22.02 -3.74
N GLY A 222 -2.97 22.11 -5.03
CA GLY A 222 -3.55 21.29 -6.09
C GLY A 222 -2.72 21.30 -7.37
N SER A 223 -2.99 20.39 -8.30
CA SER A 223 -2.26 20.28 -9.59
C SER A 223 -2.75 21.23 -10.69
N HIS A 224 -3.88 21.89 -10.47
CA HIS A 224 -4.66 22.67 -11.43
C HIS A 224 -5.25 21.87 -12.61
N ASP A 225 -5.15 20.54 -12.60
CA ASP A 225 -5.90 19.66 -13.51
C ASP A 225 -7.27 19.37 -12.89
N VAL A 226 -8.23 20.27 -13.07
CA VAL A 226 -9.59 20.11 -12.53
C VAL A 226 -10.37 19.08 -13.35
N LEU A 227 -10.76 17.99 -12.69
CA LEU A 227 -11.40 16.84 -13.32
C LEU A 227 -12.69 16.46 -12.62
N LYS A 228 -13.60 15.80 -13.36
CA LYS A 228 -14.68 15.07 -12.71
C LYS A 228 -14.19 13.73 -12.20
N TYR A 229 -14.78 13.22 -11.11
CA TYR A 229 -14.50 11.83 -10.67
C TYR A 229 -14.70 10.80 -11.78
N ALA A 230 -15.74 10.95 -12.60
CA ALA A 230 -15.95 10.08 -13.76
C ALA A 230 -14.82 10.16 -14.80
N GLU A 231 -14.10 11.28 -14.90
CA GLU A 231 -12.93 11.44 -15.77
C GLU A 231 -11.70 10.80 -15.18
N ILE A 232 -11.45 10.97 -13.88
CA ILE A 232 -10.38 10.27 -13.16
C ILE A 232 -10.45 8.76 -13.39
N MET A 233 -11.63 8.17 -13.25
CA MET A 233 -11.85 6.74 -13.48
C MET A 233 -11.57 6.31 -14.94
N ARG A 234 -11.94 7.15 -15.91
CA ARG A 234 -11.73 6.89 -17.34
C ARG A 234 -10.26 7.05 -17.74
N ARG A 235 -9.62 8.13 -17.29
CA ARG A 235 -8.20 8.44 -17.55
C ARG A 235 -7.30 7.41 -16.88
N PHE A 236 -7.56 7.05 -15.62
CA PHE A 236 -6.85 5.94 -14.95
C PHE A 236 -6.91 4.66 -15.78
N ALA A 237 -8.11 4.27 -16.25
CA ALA A 237 -8.27 3.05 -17.02
C ALA A 237 -7.52 3.07 -18.35
N ALA A 238 -7.47 4.22 -19.02
CA ALA A 238 -6.68 4.40 -20.25
C ALA A 238 -5.18 4.22 -19.97
N ILE A 239 -4.66 4.85 -18.90
CA ILE A 239 -3.25 4.75 -18.52
C ILE A 239 -2.88 3.32 -18.11
N ALA A 240 -3.75 2.63 -17.38
CA ALA A 240 -3.57 1.24 -16.95
C ALA A 240 -3.78 0.20 -18.08
N GLY A 241 -3.97 0.61 -19.34
CA GLY A 241 -4.17 -0.29 -20.48
C GLY A 241 -5.47 -1.10 -20.41
N LEU A 242 -6.48 -0.60 -19.70
CA LEU A 242 -7.76 -1.26 -19.52
C LEU A 242 -8.75 -0.87 -20.62
N LYS A 243 -9.78 -1.70 -20.80
CA LYS A 243 -10.91 -1.32 -21.66
C LYS A 243 -11.61 -0.07 -21.10
N PRO A 244 -12.21 0.77 -21.96
CA PRO A 244 -12.94 1.97 -21.54
C PRO A 244 -13.95 1.69 -20.44
N ARG A 245 -13.98 2.57 -19.44
CA ARG A 245 -14.91 2.53 -18.30
C ARG A 245 -16.13 3.37 -18.61
N HIS A 246 -17.31 2.79 -18.43
CA HIS A 246 -18.57 3.47 -18.63
C HIS A 246 -19.16 3.80 -17.26
N VAL A 247 -19.02 5.07 -16.86
CA VAL A 247 -19.58 5.60 -15.61
C VAL A 247 -20.99 6.08 -15.89
N LEU A 248 -21.98 5.41 -15.31
CA LEU A 248 -23.39 5.69 -15.50
C LEU A 248 -23.92 6.37 -14.24
N THR A 249 -24.17 7.67 -14.34
CA THR A 249 -24.74 8.44 -13.24
C THR A 249 -26.19 8.04 -13.04
N LEU A 250 -26.49 7.44 -11.89
CA LEU A 250 -27.82 7.00 -11.50
C LEU A 250 -28.28 7.76 -10.24
N PRO A 251 -29.60 7.98 -10.05
CA PRO A 251 -30.15 8.54 -8.82
C PRO A 251 -30.14 7.49 -7.69
N LEU A 252 -28.96 7.01 -7.31
CA LEU A 252 -28.80 5.99 -6.28
C LEU A 252 -29.07 6.59 -4.88
N PRO A 253 -29.73 5.83 -3.98
CA PRO A 253 -30.03 6.28 -2.62
C PRO A 253 -28.77 6.48 -1.75
N ALA A 254 -28.98 7.16 -0.61
CA ALA A 254 -28.07 7.69 0.41
C ALA A 254 -26.57 7.25 0.44
N PRO A 255 -25.64 8.16 0.81
CA PRO A 255 -24.19 7.91 0.86
C PRO A 255 -23.76 6.64 1.59
N THR A 256 -24.49 6.19 2.61
CA THR A 256 -24.25 4.93 3.32
C THR A 256 -24.33 3.70 2.43
N LEU A 257 -25.28 3.63 1.50
CA LEU A 257 -25.40 2.52 0.54
C LEU A 257 -24.28 2.55 -0.49
N SER A 258 -23.80 3.74 -0.85
CA SER A 258 -22.67 3.93 -1.76
C SER A 258 -21.36 3.47 -1.12
N GLY A 259 -21.14 3.74 0.17
CA GLY A 259 -20.02 3.20 0.93
C GLY A 259 -20.02 1.66 0.99
N ILE A 260 -21.18 1.05 1.25
CA ILE A 260 -21.32 -0.42 1.30
C ILE A 260 -20.98 -1.03 -0.07
N TRP A 261 -21.49 -0.42 -1.14
CA TRP A 261 -21.20 -0.84 -2.50
C TRP A 261 -19.70 -0.75 -2.82
N VAL A 262 -19.04 0.35 -2.47
CA VAL A 262 -17.58 0.52 -2.67
C VAL A 262 -16.79 -0.49 -1.86
N GLY A 263 -17.14 -0.74 -0.60
CA GLY A 263 -16.50 -1.77 0.25
C GLY A 263 -16.67 -3.20 -0.26
N LEU A 264 -17.74 -3.49 -1.01
CA LEU A 264 -17.94 -4.80 -1.64
C LEU A 264 -17.02 -5.00 -2.85
N VAL A 265 -16.79 -3.94 -3.63
CA VAL A 265 -16.04 -4.02 -4.90
C VAL A 265 -14.57 -3.68 -4.74
N THR A 266 -14.16 -3.03 -3.66
CA THR A 266 -12.78 -2.72 -3.31
C THR A 266 -12.31 -3.56 -2.11
N PRO A 267 -11.01 -3.71 -1.85
CA PRO A 267 -10.50 -4.28 -0.60
C PRO A 267 -10.42 -3.26 0.53
N LEU A 268 -10.83 -2.01 0.31
CA LEU A 268 -10.81 -0.96 1.34
C LEU A 268 -11.79 -1.34 2.47
N PRO A 269 -11.37 -1.25 3.74
CA PRO A 269 -12.25 -1.51 4.87
C PRO A 269 -13.37 -0.47 4.93
N PHE A 270 -14.56 -0.90 5.36
CA PHE A 270 -15.77 -0.07 5.34
C PHE A 270 -15.59 1.26 6.07
N ALA A 271 -14.88 1.24 7.20
CA ALA A 271 -14.54 2.42 8.01
C ALA A 271 -13.82 3.52 7.21
N LEU A 272 -13.07 3.17 6.15
CA LEU A 272 -12.41 4.12 5.27
C LEU A 272 -13.29 4.53 4.09
N THR A 273 -14.05 3.60 3.53
CA THR A 273 -14.87 3.85 2.34
C THR A 273 -15.98 4.87 2.59
N LEU A 274 -16.59 4.89 3.78
CA LEU A 274 -17.70 5.79 4.08
C LEU A 274 -17.24 7.26 4.18
N PRO A 275 -16.20 7.62 4.98
CA PRO A 275 -15.67 8.98 5.00
C PRO A 275 -15.16 9.45 3.63
N LEU A 276 -14.51 8.57 2.87
CA LEU A 276 -14.05 8.88 1.52
C LEU A 276 -15.23 9.21 0.61
N VAL A 277 -16.26 8.35 0.54
CA VAL A 277 -17.46 8.60 -0.28
C VAL A 277 -18.17 9.88 0.14
N GLN A 278 -18.22 10.18 1.44
CA GLN A 278 -18.78 11.44 1.96
C GLN A 278 -18.02 12.66 1.45
N SER A 279 -16.68 12.64 1.46
CA SER A 279 -15.90 13.76 0.93
C SER A 279 -16.02 13.91 -0.58
N LEU A 280 -16.27 12.82 -1.34
CA LEU A 280 -16.51 12.93 -2.80
C LEU A 280 -17.82 13.67 -3.14
N GLN A 281 -18.73 13.87 -2.18
CA GLN A 281 -20.00 14.57 -2.41
C GLN A 281 -19.86 16.08 -2.57
N GLU A 282 -18.66 16.62 -2.33
CA GLU A 282 -18.34 18.03 -2.42
C GLU A 282 -17.31 18.28 -3.53
N ASP A 283 -17.32 19.49 -4.09
CA ASP A 283 -16.26 19.93 -5.00
C ASP A 283 -14.98 20.21 -4.19
N ALA A 284 -13.84 19.69 -4.65
CA ALA A 284 -12.54 19.82 -3.98
C ALA A 284 -11.53 20.41 -4.96
N VAL A 285 -11.63 21.73 -5.19
CA VAL A 285 -10.86 22.50 -6.17
C VAL A 285 -10.24 23.70 -5.47
N THR A 286 -8.99 24.01 -5.82
CA THR A 286 -8.26 25.16 -5.29
C THR A 286 -8.96 26.46 -5.71
N LYS A 287 -8.97 27.45 -4.81
CA LYS A 287 -9.59 28.76 -5.08
C LYS A 287 -8.62 29.75 -5.70
N ASP A 288 -7.37 29.70 -5.27
CA ASP A 288 -6.30 30.61 -5.68
C ASP A 288 -4.93 29.90 -5.62
N ARG A 289 -3.86 30.70 -5.77
CA ARG A 289 -2.45 30.26 -5.77
C ARG A 289 -1.63 31.06 -4.77
N ASP A 290 -2.26 31.49 -3.68
CA ASP A 290 -1.60 32.29 -2.66
C ASP A 290 -0.44 31.56 -1.97
N VAL A 291 -0.41 30.22 -2.03
CA VAL A 291 0.72 29.41 -1.57
C VAL A 291 2.02 29.75 -2.29
N ASP A 292 1.96 30.17 -3.56
CA ASP A 292 3.12 30.53 -4.37
C ASP A 292 3.87 31.75 -3.81
N GLU A 293 3.20 32.58 -3.00
CA GLU A 293 3.80 33.75 -2.33
C GLU A 293 4.74 33.34 -1.17
N VAL A 294 4.53 32.16 -0.59
CA VAL A 294 5.30 31.65 0.57
C VAL A 294 6.15 30.42 0.25
N ILE A 295 5.69 29.59 -0.68
CA ILE A 295 6.40 28.43 -1.20
C ILE A 295 6.27 28.47 -2.73
N PRO A 296 7.33 28.81 -3.47
CA PRO A 296 7.27 28.75 -4.93
C PRO A 296 7.01 27.32 -5.42
N PRO A 297 6.44 27.13 -6.61
CA PRO A 297 6.21 25.80 -7.15
C PRO A 297 7.54 25.01 -7.31
N PRO A 298 7.48 23.66 -7.33
CA PRO A 298 8.66 22.83 -7.59
C PRO A 298 9.40 23.27 -8.86
N PRO A 299 10.74 23.30 -8.88
CA PRO A 299 11.52 23.71 -10.07
C PRO A 299 11.20 22.90 -11.33
N GLU A 300 10.90 21.62 -11.15
CA GLU A 300 10.49 20.68 -12.21
C GLU A 300 9.02 20.83 -12.64
N GLY A 301 8.27 21.71 -11.98
CA GLY A 301 6.83 21.91 -12.16
C GLY A 301 5.98 20.87 -11.45
N MET A 302 4.70 21.18 -11.27
CA MET A 302 3.69 20.28 -10.69
C MET A 302 3.41 19.09 -11.61
N LEU A 303 3.09 17.92 -11.05
CA LEU A 303 2.63 16.79 -11.87
C LEU A 303 1.14 16.91 -12.18
N ASP A 304 0.78 16.65 -13.43
CA ASP A 304 -0.61 16.44 -13.82
C ASP A 304 -1.14 15.07 -13.31
N PHE A 305 -2.44 14.85 -13.45
CA PHE A 305 -3.08 13.60 -13.04
C PHE A 305 -2.48 12.38 -13.74
N GLU A 306 -2.19 12.47 -15.04
CA GLU A 306 -1.72 11.32 -15.81
C GLU A 306 -0.30 10.92 -15.43
N GLN A 307 0.59 11.89 -15.26
CA GLN A 307 1.95 11.73 -14.78
C GLN A 307 1.95 11.08 -13.38
N SER A 308 1.09 11.58 -12.49
CA SER A 308 0.91 11.04 -11.14
C SER A 308 0.48 9.56 -11.15
N VAL A 309 -0.50 9.21 -12.00
CA VAL A 309 -0.96 7.82 -12.15
C VAL A 309 0.12 6.93 -12.77
N ARG A 310 0.83 7.39 -13.79
CA ARG A 310 1.94 6.63 -14.40
C ARG A 310 3.02 6.33 -13.37
N LEU A 311 3.37 7.30 -12.54
CA LEU A 311 4.37 7.12 -11.48
C LEU A 311 3.90 6.10 -10.44
N ALA A 312 2.64 6.19 -10.00
CA ALA A 312 2.05 5.25 -9.06
C ALA A 312 2.03 3.80 -9.60
N LEU A 313 1.62 3.60 -10.87
CA LEU A 313 1.56 2.27 -11.49
C LEU A 313 2.93 1.66 -11.77
N LEU A 314 3.92 2.48 -12.15
CA LEU A 314 5.30 2.01 -12.38
C LEU A 314 5.85 1.34 -11.12
N ARG A 315 5.65 1.95 -9.94
CA ARG A 315 6.23 1.49 -8.68
C ARG A 315 5.47 0.36 -8.02
N GLU A 316 4.17 0.17 -8.31
CA GLU A 316 3.47 -1.08 -7.97
C GLU A 316 4.08 -2.28 -8.68
N ALA A 317 4.46 -2.13 -9.96
CA ALA A 317 5.05 -3.23 -10.73
C ALA A 317 6.43 -3.63 -10.20
N GLU A 318 7.20 -2.66 -9.71
CA GLU A 318 8.51 -2.88 -9.10
C GLU A 318 8.39 -3.47 -7.69
N GLY A 319 7.49 -2.97 -6.83
CA GLY A 319 7.29 -3.49 -5.47
C GLY A 319 6.59 -4.84 -5.38
N ALA A 320 5.93 -5.30 -6.46
CA ALA A 320 5.36 -6.65 -6.55
C ALA A 320 6.40 -7.75 -6.79
N VAL A 321 7.65 -7.37 -7.06
CA VAL A 321 8.81 -8.27 -7.14
C VAL A 321 9.71 -7.91 -5.98
N ASP A 322 9.93 -8.82 -5.03
CA ASP A 322 10.92 -8.64 -3.96
C ASP A 322 12.33 -8.66 -4.57
N THR A 323 12.72 -7.59 -5.28
CA THR A 323 14.10 -7.42 -5.74
C THR A 323 14.88 -6.72 -4.64
N ASN A 324 15.95 -7.38 -4.18
CA ASN A 324 16.93 -6.96 -3.17
C ASN A 324 17.01 -5.45 -2.89
N TRP A 325 16.90 -5.13 -1.60
CA TRP A 325 16.96 -3.80 -1.00
C TRP A 325 18.38 -3.23 -0.87
N ASP A 326 19.17 -3.30 -1.93
CA ASP A 326 20.46 -2.62 -1.98
C ASP A 326 20.46 -1.55 -3.07
N ALA A 327 20.63 -0.30 -2.64
CA ALA A 327 20.93 0.89 -3.43
C ALA A 327 19.85 1.34 -4.43
N ASP A 328 19.06 2.34 -4.04
CA ASP A 328 18.77 3.45 -4.96
C ASP A 328 18.51 4.72 -4.16
N ALA A 329 19.56 5.54 -4.12
CA ALA A 329 19.55 6.90 -3.59
C ALA A 329 18.59 7.79 -4.41
N GLY A 330 17.76 8.54 -3.69
CA GLY A 330 17.11 9.80 -4.06
C GLY A 330 16.65 9.96 -5.50
N GLY A 331 15.37 9.70 -5.78
CA GLY A 331 14.73 10.10 -7.03
C GLY A 331 13.29 10.61 -6.85
N LEU A 332 12.73 11.36 -7.82
CA LEU A 332 11.32 11.88 -7.85
C LEU A 332 10.28 10.77 -7.65
N ALA A 333 10.73 9.53 -7.77
CA ALA A 333 9.92 8.35 -7.71
C ALA A 333 9.81 7.69 -6.33
N GLN A 334 10.50 8.17 -5.27
CA GLN A 334 10.38 7.54 -3.94
C GLN A 334 9.05 7.87 -3.24
N ALA A 335 8.46 9.04 -3.53
CA ALA A 335 7.21 9.49 -2.91
C ALA A 335 6.04 8.51 -3.15
N ALA A 336 5.99 7.88 -4.32
CA ALA A 336 4.91 6.97 -4.70
C ALA A 336 5.30 5.49 -4.58
N LYS A 337 6.47 5.15 -4.02
CA LYS A 337 6.83 3.74 -3.77
C LYS A 337 5.99 3.17 -2.62
N PRO A 338 5.56 1.90 -2.68
CA PRO A 338 5.04 1.20 -1.51
C PRO A 338 6.06 1.23 -0.37
N LEU A 339 5.59 1.44 0.85
CA LEU A 339 6.39 1.34 2.07
C LEU A 339 5.97 0.11 2.90
N PRO A 340 6.87 -0.47 3.72
CA PRO A 340 6.54 -1.61 4.59
C PRO A 340 5.35 -1.35 5.54
N ASN A 341 5.13 -0.10 5.93
CA ASN A 341 4.02 0.33 6.78
C ASN A 341 2.77 0.78 5.99
N ASP A 342 2.76 0.67 4.67
CA ASP A 342 1.54 0.89 3.90
C ASP A 342 0.50 -0.19 4.27
N PRO A 343 -0.79 0.16 4.27
CA PRO A 343 -1.84 -0.77 4.67
C PRO A 343 -1.98 -1.94 3.68
N GLU A 344 -2.38 -3.12 4.15
CA GLU A 344 -2.54 -4.33 3.31
C GLU A 344 -3.52 -4.18 2.13
N TRP A 345 -4.40 -3.17 2.17
CA TRP A 345 -5.31 -2.85 1.06
C TRP A 345 -4.68 -1.99 -0.04
N ALA A 346 -3.45 -1.49 0.16
CA ALA A 346 -2.66 -0.80 -0.85
C ALA A 346 -2.10 -1.81 -1.88
N GLY A 347 -2.03 -1.41 -3.15
CA GLY A 347 -1.55 -2.32 -4.20
C GLY A 347 -2.53 -3.46 -4.52
N GLU A 348 -2.17 -4.35 -5.43
CA GLU A 348 -3.12 -5.32 -5.96
C GLU A 348 -3.74 -6.22 -4.87
N ARG A 349 -5.03 -6.56 -5.04
CA ARG A 349 -5.69 -7.48 -4.10
C ARG A 349 -5.05 -8.85 -4.20
N VAL A 350 -4.25 -9.24 -3.22
CA VAL A 350 -3.61 -10.56 -3.19
C VAL A 350 -4.48 -11.52 -2.39
N PHE A 351 -4.80 -12.67 -2.96
CA PHE A 351 -5.32 -13.80 -2.22
C PHE A 351 -4.20 -14.79 -1.96
N THR A 352 -4.02 -15.16 -0.71
CA THR A 352 -2.95 -16.08 -0.30
C THR A 352 -3.55 -17.30 0.40
N ASP A 353 -3.01 -18.47 0.12
CA ASP A 353 -3.17 -19.68 0.93
C ASP A 353 -1.77 -20.09 1.40
N ASP A 354 -1.48 -19.87 2.69
CA ASP A 354 -0.15 -20.03 3.28
C ASP A 354 -0.19 -21.09 4.38
N ARG A 355 0.68 -22.08 4.27
CA ARG A 355 0.68 -23.25 5.16
C ARG A 355 2.09 -23.65 5.49
N THR A 356 2.36 -23.78 6.78
CA THR A 356 3.62 -24.32 7.30
C THR A 356 3.37 -25.65 8.00
N LEU A 357 4.19 -26.64 7.70
CA LEU A 357 4.19 -27.96 8.32
C LEU A 357 5.60 -28.27 8.83
N HIS A 358 5.69 -28.67 10.08
CA HIS A 358 6.95 -29.10 10.70
C HIS A 358 7.16 -30.60 10.49
N PHE A 359 8.35 -30.97 10.01
CA PHE A 359 8.76 -32.37 9.83
C PHE A 359 10.00 -32.68 10.70
N PRO A 360 9.83 -33.32 11.86
CA PRO A 360 10.92 -33.51 12.82
C PRO A 360 12.01 -34.49 12.35
N ASP A 361 11.67 -35.41 11.45
CA ASP A 361 12.58 -36.48 10.98
C ASP A 361 13.21 -36.19 9.62
N LEU A 362 13.11 -34.96 9.10
CA LEU A 362 13.59 -34.59 7.77
C LEU A 362 14.38 -33.30 7.85
N THR A 363 15.47 -33.22 7.11
CA THR A 363 16.23 -31.98 6.90
C THR A 363 15.83 -31.30 5.58
N PRO A 364 16.06 -29.99 5.41
CA PRO A 364 15.84 -29.31 4.13
C PRO A 364 16.49 -30.02 2.94
N GLU A 365 17.72 -30.52 3.10
CA GLU A 365 18.49 -31.20 2.05
C GLU A 365 17.85 -32.53 1.64
N GLN A 366 17.12 -33.19 2.54
CA GLN A 366 16.38 -34.42 2.24
C GLN A 366 15.04 -34.14 1.55
N LEU A 367 14.42 -33.01 1.85
CA LEU A 367 13.12 -32.62 1.28
C LEU A 367 13.30 -31.98 -0.11
N TRP A 368 14.37 -31.23 -0.30
CA TRP A 368 14.62 -30.41 -1.49
C TRP A 368 14.60 -31.16 -2.82
N PRO A 369 15.26 -32.34 -2.97
CA PRO A 369 15.24 -33.08 -4.24
C PRO A 369 13.82 -33.49 -4.68
N VAL A 370 12.92 -33.71 -3.72
CA VAL A 370 11.51 -34.04 -4.01
C VAL A 370 10.74 -32.80 -4.46
N ILE A 371 11.02 -31.63 -3.87
CA ILE A 371 10.44 -30.34 -4.24
C ILE A 371 10.88 -29.95 -5.66
N GLU A 372 12.17 -30.04 -5.96
CA GLU A 372 12.73 -29.75 -7.29
C GLU A 372 12.22 -30.74 -8.36
N GLY A 373 11.92 -31.96 -7.95
CA GLY A 373 11.35 -33.01 -8.79
C GLY A 373 9.86 -32.85 -9.14
N ILE A 374 9.13 -31.91 -8.55
CA ILE A 374 7.68 -31.71 -8.76
C ILE A 374 7.33 -31.55 -10.25
N GLY A 375 6.21 -32.13 -10.68
CA GLY A 375 5.66 -32.03 -12.03
C GLY A 375 6.10 -33.15 -12.98
N GLY A 376 5.66 -33.09 -14.23
CA GLY A 376 6.03 -34.08 -15.26
C GLY A 376 5.76 -35.54 -14.84
N LYS A 377 6.77 -36.42 -14.96
CA LYS A 377 6.64 -37.85 -14.60
C LYS A 377 6.43 -38.13 -13.11
N ASN A 378 6.90 -37.24 -12.24
CA ASN A 378 6.77 -37.36 -10.78
C ASN A 378 5.40 -36.86 -10.29
N GLY A 379 4.75 -36.02 -11.09
CA GLY A 379 3.47 -35.41 -10.75
C GLY A 379 3.56 -34.39 -9.60
N TRP A 380 2.41 -33.97 -9.10
CA TRP A 380 2.28 -32.89 -8.10
C TRP A 380 2.04 -33.41 -6.68
N TYR A 381 2.37 -34.67 -6.41
CA TYR A 381 2.23 -35.33 -5.09
C TYR A 381 0.84 -35.14 -4.42
N SER A 382 -0.21 -34.85 -5.18
CA SER A 382 -1.57 -34.63 -4.70
C SER A 382 -2.56 -34.96 -5.82
N TRP A 383 -3.79 -35.38 -5.46
CA TRP A 383 -4.92 -35.75 -6.35
C TRP A 383 -4.62 -35.81 -7.87
N PRO A 384 -4.01 -36.91 -8.37
CA PRO A 384 -3.56 -37.02 -9.76
C PRO A 384 -4.66 -36.82 -10.81
N LEU A 385 -5.90 -37.20 -10.48
CA LEU A 385 -7.07 -37.07 -11.36
C LEU A 385 -7.49 -35.59 -11.55
N ALA A 386 -7.44 -34.79 -10.48
CA ALA A 386 -7.81 -33.36 -10.52
C ALA A 386 -6.82 -32.55 -11.37
N TRP A 387 -5.53 -32.85 -11.25
CA TRP A 387 -4.49 -32.22 -12.06
C TRP A 387 -4.58 -32.60 -13.53
N ARG A 388 -4.88 -33.87 -13.85
CA ARG A 388 -5.16 -34.32 -15.24
C ARG A 388 -6.38 -33.62 -15.83
N ALA A 389 -7.49 -33.54 -15.08
CA ALA A 389 -8.69 -32.83 -15.52
C ALA A 389 -8.41 -31.33 -15.75
N ARG A 390 -7.67 -30.67 -14.85
CA ARG A 390 -7.29 -29.27 -15.00
C ARG A 390 -6.40 -29.03 -16.23
N GLY A 391 -5.44 -29.91 -16.49
CA GLY A 391 -4.56 -29.81 -17.67
C GLY A 391 -5.29 -29.98 -18.99
N VAL A 392 -6.27 -30.90 -19.04
CA VAL A 392 -7.15 -31.07 -20.22
C VAL A 392 -8.01 -29.82 -20.42
N TRP A 393 -8.63 -29.29 -19.36
CA TRP A 393 -9.40 -28.05 -19.42
C TRP A 393 -8.55 -26.87 -19.90
N ASP A 394 -7.31 -26.73 -19.44
CA ASP A 394 -6.40 -25.65 -19.86
C ASP A 394 -6.14 -25.69 -21.36
N LYS A 395 -5.86 -26.89 -21.89
CA LYS A 395 -5.63 -27.10 -23.32
C LYS A 395 -6.86 -26.75 -24.16
N ILE A 396 -8.07 -27.11 -23.68
CA ILE A 396 -9.34 -26.78 -24.35
C ILE A 396 -9.55 -25.27 -24.45
N VAL A 397 -9.19 -24.51 -23.40
CA VAL A 397 -9.30 -23.05 -23.42
C VAL A 397 -8.10 -22.34 -24.05
N GLY A 398 -7.15 -23.07 -24.67
CA GLY A 398 -5.98 -22.50 -25.35
C GLY A 398 -4.82 -22.08 -24.41
N GLY A 399 -4.71 -22.71 -23.24
CA GLY A 399 -3.58 -22.60 -22.31
C GLY A 399 -2.48 -23.65 -22.56
N ALA A 400 -1.48 -23.67 -21.68
CA ALA A 400 -0.26 -24.47 -21.83
C ALA A 400 -0.47 -25.99 -21.65
N GLY A 401 -1.43 -26.42 -20.82
CA GLY A 401 -1.72 -27.84 -20.55
C GLY A 401 -0.64 -28.62 -19.77
N LEU A 402 -0.82 -29.94 -19.63
CA LEU A 402 0.20 -30.88 -19.11
C LEU A 402 1.09 -31.35 -20.26
N ASN A 403 2.40 -31.48 -20.03
CA ASN A 403 3.42 -31.92 -20.99
C ASN A 403 4.12 -30.82 -21.81
N ARG A 404 4.53 -29.72 -21.18
CA ARG A 404 5.75 -29.04 -21.63
C ARG A 404 6.94 -29.81 -21.07
N GLY A 405 7.74 -30.41 -21.96
CA GLY A 405 8.96 -31.11 -21.56
C GLY A 405 9.92 -30.14 -20.86
N ARG A 406 10.60 -30.61 -19.81
CA ARG A 406 11.67 -29.91 -19.10
C ARG A 406 13.02 -30.55 -19.39
N ARG A 407 14.10 -29.79 -19.25
CA ARG A 407 15.47 -30.21 -19.58
C ARG A 407 15.92 -31.44 -18.78
N LEU A 408 15.69 -31.43 -17.46
CA LEU A 408 15.97 -32.54 -16.55
C LEU A 408 14.75 -32.77 -15.64
N PRO A 409 14.34 -34.03 -15.37
CA PRO A 409 13.18 -34.32 -14.51
C PRO A 409 13.36 -33.98 -13.02
N ASP A 410 14.61 -33.87 -12.60
CA ASP A 410 15.10 -33.88 -11.22
C ASP A 410 15.96 -32.65 -10.87
N ARG A 411 16.17 -31.75 -11.85
CA ARG A 411 16.81 -30.45 -11.62
C ARG A 411 16.12 -29.32 -12.37
N LEU A 412 15.89 -28.22 -11.67
CA LEU A 412 15.26 -27.01 -12.18
C LEU A 412 16.29 -25.89 -12.37
N ARG A 413 15.99 -24.97 -13.28
CA ARG A 413 16.63 -23.67 -13.41
C ARG A 413 15.58 -22.59 -13.59
N VAL A 414 15.92 -21.35 -13.24
CA VAL A 414 15.07 -20.19 -13.55
C VAL A 414 14.72 -20.20 -15.04
N GLY A 415 13.43 -20.06 -15.33
CA GLY A 415 12.86 -20.12 -16.68
C GLY A 415 12.38 -21.50 -17.12
N ASP A 416 12.71 -22.60 -16.42
CA ASP A 416 12.26 -23.93 -16.82
C ASP A 416 10.72 -24.08 -16.71
N PRO A 417 10.06 -24.76 -17.67
CA PRO A 417 8.65 -25.08 -17.56
C PRO A 417 8.43 -26.27 -16.61
N VAL A 418 7.47 -26.15 -15.70
CA VAL A 418 6.98 -27.23 -14.84
C VAL A 418 5.49 -27.42 -15.12
N ASP A 419 5.18 -28.27 -16.10
CA ASP A 419 3.84 -28.41 -16.67
C ASP A 419 3.29 -27.07 -17.19
N TRP A 420 2.27 -26.50 -16.53
CA TRP A 420 1.67 -25.21 -16.85
C TRP A 420 2.18 -24.07 -15.95
N TRP A 421 3.28 -24.31 -15.25
CA TRP A 421 4.01 -23.32 -14.46
C TRP A 421 5.39 -23.05 -15.09
N ARG A 422 6.01 -21.94 -14.69
CA ARG A 422 7.39 -21.60 -15.03
C ARG A 422 8.16 -21.25 -13.76
N VAL A 423 9.38 -21.75 -13.64
CA VAL A 423 10.29 -21.35 -12.57
C VAL A 423 10.64 -19.88 -12.74
N GLU A 424 10.28 -19.07 -11.76
CA GLU A 424 10.56 -17.64 -11.75
C GLU A 424 11.76 -17.32 -10.85
N GLU A 425 11.86 -18.00 -9.72
CA GLU A 425 12.98 -17.90 -8.77
C GLU A 425 13.34 -19.28 -8.23
N LEU A 426 14.63 -19.50 -8.00
CA LEU A 426 15.16 -20.72 -7.42
C LEU A 426 16.40 -20.39 -6.58
N ASP A 427 16.26 -20.50 -5.26
CA ASP A 427 17.36 -20.54 -4.30
C ASP A 427 17.44 -21.97 -3.74
N ALA A 428 18.54 -22.67 -4.02
CA ALA A 428 18.67 -24.09 -3.71
C ALA A 428 18.54 -24.34 -2.20
N GLU A 429 17.82 -25.39 -1.84
CA GLU A 429 17.54 -25.82 -0.44
C GLU A 429 16.74 -24.81 0.39
N ARG A 430 16.29 -23.71 -0.21
CA ARG A 430 15.62 -22.61 0.50
C ARG A 430 14.30 -22.20 -0.13
N ARG A 431 14.25 -21.88 -1.42
CA ARG A 431 13.06 -21.27 -2.05
C ARG A 431 12.87 -21.63 -3.51
N LEU A 432 11.68 -22.08 -3.88
CA LEU A 432 11.26 -22.32 -5.25
C LEU A 432 9.98 -21.53 -5.53
N LEU A 433 10.02 -20.60 -6.49
CA LEU A 433 8.87 -19.82 -6.92
C LEU A 433 8.46 -20.20 -8.34
N LEU A 434 7.20 -20.61 -8.48
CA LEU A 434 6.60 -21.01 -9.74
C LEU A 434 5.51 -20.02 -10.15
N ARG A 435 5.58 -19.46 -11.35
CA ARG A 435 4.54 -18.61 -11.94
C ARG A 435 3.63 -19.39 -12.87
N ALA A 436 2.32 -19.21 -12.73
CA ALA A 436 1.35 -19.88 -13.59
C ALA A 436 1.41 -19.32 -15.03
N GLU A 437 1.47 -20.22 -16.01
CA GLU A 437 1.28 -19.93 -17.43
C GLU A 437 -0.09 -20.38 -17.95
N MET A 438 -0.83 -21.12 -17.13
CA MET A 438 -2.17 -21.59 -17.43
C MET A 438 -3.16 -20.41 -17.55
N ARG A 439 -4.23 -20.57 -18.33
CA ARG A 439 -5.25 -19.53 -18.43
C ARG A 439 -6.07 -19.45 -17.14
N VAL A 440 -5.76 -18.45 -16.33
CA VAL A 440 -6.55 -18.05 -15.16
C VAL A 440 -7.03 -16.62 -15.33
N SER A 441 -8.13 -16.27 -14.66
CA SER A 441 -8.63 -14.90 -14.64
C SER A 441 -7.82 -14.04 -13.65
N GLY A 442 -6.50 -13.99 -13.79
CA GLY A 442 -5.58 -13.36 -12.85
C GLY A 442 -4.11 -13.69 -13.13
N ARG A 443 -3.25 -13.42 -12.15
CA ARG A 443 -1.87 -13.92 -12.07
C ARG A 443 -1.76 -14.84 -10.86
N ALA A 444 -1.00 -15.93 -10.95
CA ALA A 444 -0.88 -16.89 -9.87
C ALA A 444 0.57 -17.36 -9.70
N TRP A 445 0.97 -17.56 -8.46
CA TRP A 445 2.25 -18.12 -8.07
C TRP A 445 2.07 -19.22 -7.04
N LEU A 446 3.02 -20.14 -7.02
CA LEU A 446 3.14 -21.17 -6.00
C LEU A 446 4.58 -21.18 -5.51
N GLU A 447 4.74 -20.97 -4.21
CA GLU A 447 6.01 -20.88 -3.53
C GLU A 447 6.17 -22.07 -2.58
N PHE A 448 7.38 -22.62 -2.55
CA PHE A 448 7.83 -23.61 -1.59
C PHE A 448 9.06 -23.07 -0.89
N THR A 449 9.08 -23.13 0.44
CA THR A 449 10.21 -22.71 1.27
C THR A 449 10.54 -23.79 2.28
N THR A 450 11.84 -24.00 2.50
CA THR A 450 12.36 -24.91 3.52
C THR A 450 13.29 -24.16 4.46
N THR A 451 13.06 -24.31 5.76
CA THR A 451 13.89 -23.72 6.81
C THR A 451 14.34 -24.82 7.77
N ASP A 452 15.62 -24.79 8.15
CA ASP A 452 16.15 -25.66 9.21
C ASP A 452 15.63 -25.19 10.57
N ALA A 453 14.97 -26.08 11.30
CA ALA A 453 14.43 -25.83 12.63
C ALA A 453 15.32 -26.40 13.76
N GLY A 454 16.55 -26.85 13.44
CA GLY A 454 17.49 -27.48 14.36
C GLY A 454 17.15 -28.93 14.71
N HIS A 455 15.86 -29.24 14.91
CA HIS A 455 15.32 -30.59 15.12
C HIS A 455 14.30 -30.97 14.05
N GLY A 456 14.60 -30.69 12.78
CA GLY A 456 13.74 -31.01 11.64
C GLY A 456 13.69 -29.89 10.61
N CYS A 457 12.73 -29.99 9.70
CA CYS A 457 12.53 -29.04 8.61
C CYS A 457 11.13 -28.43 8.70
N ASP A 458 11.07 -27.11 8.70
CA ASP A 458 9.83 -26.39 8.46
C ASP A 458 9.63 -26.23 6.96
N PHE A 459 8.56 -26.82 6.44
CA PHE A 459 8.15 -26.70 5.05
C PHE A 459 6.97 -25.74 4.95
N ARG A 460 7.17 -24.62 4.27
CA ARG A 460 6.13 -23.66 3.96
C ARG A 460 5.73 -23.80 2.49
N GLN A 461 4.42 -23.85 2.26
CA GLN A 461 3.80 -23.87 0.95
C GLN A 461 2.82 -22.69 0.86
N ARG A 462 3.05 -21.81 -0.10
CA ARG A 462 2.27 -20.58 -0.25
C ARG A 462 1.76 -20.43 -1.68
N ALA A 463 0.44 -20.44 -1.86
CA ALA A 463 -0.20 -20.12 -3.13
C ALA A 463 -0.64 -18.66 -3.13
N ILE A 464 -0.19 -17.89 -4.11
CA ILE A 464 -0.44 -16.46 -4.24
C ILE A 464 -1.26 -16.24 -5.51
N PHE A 465 -2.38 -15.53 -5.42
CA PHE A 465 -3.24 -15.24 -6.56
C PHE A 465 -3.70 -13.79 -6.58
N ILE A 466 -3.44 -13.13 -7.70
CA ILE A 466 -3.86 -11.76 -7.97
C ILE A 466 -4.99 -11.81 -9.01
N PRO A 467 -6.25 -11.48 -8.65
CA PRO A 467 -7.40 -11.61 -9.51
C PRO A 467 -7.46 -10.49 -10.56
N LYS A 468 -7.86 -10.83 -11.79
CA LYS A 468 -8.22 -9.85 -12.82
C LYS A 468 -9.73 -9.57 -12.78
N GLY A 469 -10.10 -8.43 -12.17
CA GLY A 469 -11.49 -7.98 -12.06
C GLY A 469 -12.42 -8.96 -11.30
N VAL A 470 -13.73 -8.85 -11.51
CA VAL A 470 -14.73 -9.68 -10.80
C VAL A 470 -14.60 -11.17 -11.15
N ARG A 471 -14.33 -11.50 -12.42
CA ARG A 471 -14.17 -12.90 -12.87
C ARG A 471 -13.02 -13.61 -12.15
N GLY A 472 -11.92 -12.92 -11.90
CA GLY A 472 -10.80 -13.45 -11.13
C GLY A 472 -11.16 -13.78 -9.69
N ARG A 473 -11.98 -12.93 -9.05
CA ARG A 473 -12.42 -13.17 -7.67
C ARG A 473 -13.33 -14.38 -7.56
N ILE A 474 -14.28 -14.53 -8.49
CA ILE A 474 -15.15 -15.70 -8.55
C ILE A 474 -14.31 -16.97 -8.80
N TYR A 475 -13.31 -16.88 -9.70
CA TYR A 475 -12.39 -17.99 -9.94
C TYR A 475 -11.66 -18.41 -8.66
N TRP A 476 -11.09 -17.48 -7.90
CA TRP A 476 -10.44 -17.79 -6.62
C TRP A 476 -11.41 -18.39 -5.60
N ALA A 477 -12.59 -17.81 -5.44
CA ALA A 477 -13.61 -18.31 -4.51
C ALA A 477 -14.03 -19.74 -4.84
N PHE A 478 -14.07 -20.11 -6.12
CA PHE A 478 -14.35 -21.47 -6.57
C PHE A 478 -13.18 -22.44 -6.30
N VAL A 479 -11.93 -22.01 -6.49
CA VAL A 479 -10.74 -22.87 -6.37
C VAL A 479 -10.25 -23.02 -4.91
N SER A 480 -10.40 -21.99 -4.08
CA SER A 480 -9.91 -21.96 -2.70
C SER A 480 -10.38 -23.15 -1.82
N PRO A 481 -11.64 -23.63 -1.88
CA PRO A 481 -12.05 -24.83 -1.15
C PRO A 481 -11.23 -26.07 -1.52
N PHE A 482 -10.82 -26.21 -2.78
CA PHE A 482 -9.99 -27.33 -3.23
C PHE A 482 -8.57 -27.25 -2.67
N HIS A 483 -8.01 -26.05 -2.49
CA HIS A 483 -6.69 -25.87 -1.86
C HIS A 483 -6.65 -26.46 -0.44
N ARG A 484 -7.76 -26.39 0.31
CA ARG A 484 -7.89 -27.00 1.65
C ARG A 484 -7.67 -28.52 1.65
N LEU A 485 -7.95 -29.21 0.54
CA LEU A 485 -7.75 -30.65 0.40
C LEU A 485 -6.42 -31.00 -0.29
N ILE A 486 -6.05 -30.24 -1.32
CA ILE A 486 -4.91 -30.56 -2.20
C ILE A 486 -3.57 -30.27 -1.52
N PHE A 487 -3.39 -29.09 -0.93
CA PHE A 487 -2.09 -28.68 -0.40
C PHE A 487 -1.61 -29.47 0.84
N PRO A 488 -2.46 -29.85 1.82
CA PRO A 488 -2.00 -30.67 2.94
C PRO A 488 -1.63 -32.09 2.48
N ALA A 489 -2.35 -32.63 1.49
CA ALA A 489 -2.01 -33.90 0.88
C ALA A 489 -0.68 -33.81 0.12
N MET A 490 -0.45 -32.73 -0.63
CA MET A 490 0.80 -32.46 -1.33
C MET A 490 1.99 -32.47 -0.37
N ALA A 491 1.95 -31.64 0.67
CA ALA A 491 3.03 -31.54 1.65
C ALA A 491 3.33 -32.89 2.34
N LYS A 492 2.29 -33.62 2.76
CA LYS A 492 2.45 -34.95 3.39
C LYS A 492 3.07 -35.98 2.43
N ASN A 493 2.69 -35.96 1.16
CA ASN A 493 3.20 -36.89 0.16
C ASN A 493 4.64 -36.54 -0.27
N ILE A 494 5.00 -35.25 -0.32
CA ILE A 494 6.38 -34.81 -0.52
C ILE A 494 7.27 -35.34 0.62
N ALA A 495 6.86 -35.14 1.87
CA ALA A 495 7.59 -35.66 3.03
C ALA A 495 7.68 -37.20 3.02
N ALA A 496 6.59 -37.90 2.66
CA ALA A 496 6.61 -39.36 2.54
C ALA A 496 7.54 -39.86 1.42
N ALA A 497 7.63 -39.15 0.30
CA ALA A 497 8.57 -39.46 -0.78
C ALA A 497 10.04 -39.19 -0.37
N ALA A 498 10.29 -38.12 0.39
CA ALA A 498 11.61 -37.84 0.95
C ALA A 498 12.06 -38.94 1.91
N LYS A 499 11.20 -39.36 2.84
CA LYS A 499 11.46 -40.48 3.78
C LYS A 499 11.77 -41.80 3.07
N LYS A 500 11.12 -42.08 1.92
CA LYS A 500 11.37 -43.28 1.12
C LYS A 500 12.71 -43.24 0.39
N SER A 501 13.14 -42.05 -0.02
CA SER A 501 14.41 -41.84 -0.74
C SER A 501 15.61 -41.85 0.23
N HIS A 502 15.37 -41.56 1.50
CA HIS A 502 16.35 -41.60 2.59
C HIS A 502 15.83 -42.46 3.77
N PRO A 503 15.73 -43.80 3.62
CA PRO A 503 15.32 -44.65 4.72
C PRO A 503 16.36 -44.54 5.85
N GLY A 504 15.97 -43.99 6.99
CA GLY A 504 16.87 -43.74 8.12
C GLY A 504 17.68 -44.98 8.50
N ARG A 505 18.97 -44.79 8.79
CA ARG A 505 19.81 -45.79 9.46
C ARG A 505 19.10 -46.22 10.75
N ARG A 506 18.46 -47.40 10.74
CA ARG A 506 18.09 -48.08 11.99
C ARG A 506 19.39 -48.28 12.77
N GLN A 507 19.52 -47.63 13.93
CA GLN A 507 20.48 -48.06 14.95
C GLN A 507 20.16 -49.54 15.26
N LYS A 508 20.99 -50.45 14.73
CA LYS A 508 21.03 -51.82 15.24
C LYS A 508 21.59 -51.72 16.65
N GLY A 509 20.72 -51.82 17.65
CA GLY A 509 21.14 -52.06 19.03
C GLY A 509 21.99 -53.32 19.05
N ILE A 510 23.25 -53.15 19.46
CA ILE A 510 24.10 -54.26 19.87
C ILE A 510 23.61 -54.63 21.27
N ARG A 511 23.09 -55.86 21.39
CA ARG A 511 22.80 -56.50 22.67
C ARG A 511 24.09 -56.87 23.38
#